data_AF-A0AAW2YIE1-F1
#
_entry.id   AF-A0AAW2YIE1-F1
#
_cell.length_a   1.000
_cell.length_b   1.000
_cell.length_c   1.000
_cell.angle_alpha   90.00
_cell.angle_beta   90.00
_cell.angle_gamma   90.00
#
_symmetry.space_group_name_H-M   'P 1'
#
loop_
_entity.id
_entity.type
_entity.pdbx_description
1 polymer ?
#
loop_
_entity_poly.entity_id
_entity_poly.type
_entity_poly.pdbx_seq_one_letter_code
_entity_poly.pdbx_strand_id
1 'polypeptide(L)'
;MSSIKQKINKVLADYASIYAELLREIVKSTKSLSDIGSGSQLEILDLQINTQKNTVSSLVAVMIEKDKELHLLLKELVVHQEFQSKIRSVRRLVEEKNSQLSNLSTTLEHIHSDLLTSLHDTSQTTKAMNTRKEVDLTDVTSYAHRISGTTSAPSMDQAALKSPPYPPPHVWSASLLYPKNRKAYEEKMKQSLTEEKKEPEPPSPAKFVASTATIPQVAYHAAPQRQAQQIAAPIELFGLNDASSDSESDSDSDSESD
;
A
#
# COMPACT_ATOMS: atom_id res chain seq x y z
N MET A 1 33.16 -17.72 -14.97
CA MET A 1 33.40 -19.09 -14.45
C MET A 1 33.88 -20.09 -15.49
N SER A 2 33.53 -19.96 -16.78
CA SER A 2 33.97 -20.92 -17.83
C SER A 2 35.51 -21.00 -17.96
N SER A 3 36.21 -19.86 -17.89
CA SER A 3 37.65 -19.79 -18.15
C SER A 3 38.53 -20.56 -17.14
N ILE A 4 38.31 -20.44 -15.82
CA ILE A 4 39.14 -21.13 -14.81
C ILE A 4 38.89 -22.64 -14.84
N LYS A 5 37.63 -23.07 -14.97
CA LYS A 5 37.30 -24.49 -15.10
C LYS A 5 37.97 -25.12 -16.33
N GLN A 6 37.98 -24.40 -17.46
CA GLN A 6 38.68 -24.83 -18.67
C GLN A 6 40.19 -24.96 -18.45
N LYS A 7 40.81 -24.00 -17.75
CA LYS A 7 42.25 -24.06 -17.40
C LYS A 7 42.56 -25.26 -16.50
N ILE A 8 41.76 -25.50 -15.45
CA ILE A 8 41.93 -26.65 -14.56
C ILE A 8 41.82 -27.96 -15.34
N ASN A 9 40.80 -28.11 -16.18
CA ASN A 9 40.62 -29.31 -17.00
C ASN A 9 41.79 -29.53 -17.97
N LYS A 10 42.34 -28.45 -18.53
CA LYS A 10 43.53 -28.53 -19.37
C LYS A 10 44.75 -29.02 -18.58
N VAL A 11 45.01 -28.44 -17.40
CA VAL A 11 46.12 -28.87 -16.54
C VAL A 11 45.97 -30.33 -16.10
N LEU A 12 44.75 -30.77 -15.78
CA LEU A 12 44.47 -32.18 -15.46
C LEU A 12 44.70 -33.11 -16.65
N ALA A 13 44.31 -32.71 -17.87
CA ALA A 13 44.57 -33.48 -19.07
C ALA A 13 46.07 -33.58 -19.37
N ASP A 14 46.80 -32.47 -19.24
CA ASP A 14 48.26 -32.42 -19.38
C ASP A 14 48.93 -33.33 -18.33
N TYR A 15 48.46 -33.27 -17.07
CA TYR A 15 48.96 -34.11 -15.97
C TYR A 15 48.74 -35.60 -16.25
N ALA A 16 47.55 -35.99 -16.73
CA ALA A 16 47.25 -37.36 -17.11
C ALA A 16 48.13 -37.85 -18.27
N SER A 17 48.40 -36.98 -19.26
CA SER A 17 49.30 -37.30 -20.38
C SER A 17 50.73 -37.53 -19.89
N ILE A 18 51.25 -36.67 -19.02
CA ILE A 18 52.61 -36.80 -18.45
C ILE A 18 52.71 -38.06 -17.59
N TYR A 19 51.68 -38.36 -16.79
CA TYR A 19 51.65 -39.58 -15.98
C TYR A 19 51.66 -40.85 -16.84
N ALA A 20 50.90 -40.87 -17.94
CA ALA A 20 50.92 -41.98 -18.88
C ALA A 20 52.29 -42.15 -19.56
N GLU A 21 52.98 -41.05 -19.87
CA GLU A 21 54.34 -41.06 -20.40
C GLU A 21 55.36 -41.58 -19.37
N LEU A 22 55.25 -41.16 -18.11
CA LEU A 22 56.06 -41.65 -17.00
C LEU A 22 55.91 -43.18 -16.83
N LEU A 23 54.66 -43.68 -16.82
CA LEU A 23 54.41 -45.12 -16.76
C LEU A 23 55.03 -45.86 -17.94
N ARG A 24 54.91 -45.32 -19.15
CA ARG A 24 55.51 -45.92 -20.36
C ARG A 24 57.03 -45.99 -20.24
N GLU A 25 57.68 -44.96 -19.72
CA GLU A 25 59.13 -44.92 -19.58
C GLU A 25 59.63 -45.84 -18.46
N ILE A 26 58.89 -46.00 -17.36
CA ILE A 26 59.18 -46.98 -16.31
C ILE A 26 59.05 -48.41 -16.84
N VAL A 27 57.99 -48.72 -17.59
CA VAL A 27 57.79 -50.04 -18.22
C VAL A 27 58.91 -50.34 -19.22
N LYS A 28 59.31 -49.34 -20.02
CA LYS A 28 60.44 -49.49 -20.96
C LYS A 28 61.75 -49.73 -20.22
N SER A 29 62.01 -49.01 -19.12
CA SER A 29 63.21 -49.16 -18.29
C SER A 29 63.29 -50.54 -17.64
N THR A 30 62.18 -51.03 -17.08
CA THR A 30 62.09 -52.36 -16.47
C THR A 30 62.26 -53.48 -17.49
N LYS A 31 61.67 -53.36 -18.67
CA LYS A 31 61.86 -54.33 -19.77
C LYS A 31 63.30 -54.36 -20.27
N SER A 32 63.93 -53.19 -20.42
CA SER A 32 65.37 -53.17 -20.76
C SER A 32 66.20 -53.85 -19.68
N LEU A 33 65.87 -53.71 -18.40
CA LEU A 33 66.57 -54.40 -17.31
C LEU A 33 66.39 -55.94 -17.36
N SER A 34 65.19 -56.43 -17.70
CA SER A 34 64.90 -57.87 -17.75
C SER A 34 65.54 -58.60 -18.92
N ASP A 35 65.71 -57.92 -20.06
CA ASP A 35 66.29 -58.50 -21.28
C ASP A 35 67.83 -58.72 -21.18
N ILE A 36 68.46 -58.28 -20.09
CA ILE A 36 69.93 -58.23 -19.92
C ILE A 36 70.50 -59.48 -19.19
N GLY A 37 69.83 -60.62 -19.27
CA GLY A 37 70.27 -61.91 -18.69
C GLY A 37 71.58 -62.51 -19.25
N SER A 38 72.34 -61.82 -20.11
CA SER A 38 73.54 -62.34 -20.77
C SER A 38 74.76 -61.40 -20.69
N GLY A 39 75.33 -61.30 -19.48
CA GLY A 39 76.77 -61.38 -19.17
C GLY A 39 77.81 -60.36 -19.67
N SER A 40 77.63 -59.64 -20.79
CA SER A 40 78.80 -59.07 -21.50
C SER A 40 78.78 -57.57 -21.83
N GLN A 41 77.87 -56.75 -21.30
CA GLN A 41 77.80 -55.31 -21.61
C GLN A 41 77.51 -54.41 -20.40
N LEU A 42 78.39 -54.41 -19.39
CA LEU A 42 78.18 -53.64 -18.15
C LEU A 42 78.26 -52.11 -18.33
N GLU A 43 79.17 -51.59 -19.18
CA GLU A 43 79.33 -50.14 -19.39
C GLU A 43 78.19 -49.50 -20.20
N ILE A 44 77.67 -50.21 -21.21
CA ILE A 44 76.55 -49.74 -22.04
C ILE A 44 75.27 -49.65 -21.20
N LEU A 45 75.12 -50.60 -20.27
CA LEU A 45 74.07 -50.65 -19.26
C LEU A 45 74.03 -49.40 -18.38
N ASP A 46 75.18 -49.01 -17.84
CA ASP A 46 75.28 -47.89 -16.91
C ASP A 46 74.90 -46.57 -17.59
N LEU A 47 75.31 -46.40 -18.85
CA LEU A 47 74.94 -45.23 -19.67
C LEU A 47 73.42 -45.19 -19.94
N GLN A 48 72.80 -46.35 -20.22
CA GLN A 48 71.37 -46.47 -20.51
C GLN A 48 70.50 -46.25 -19.26
N ILE A 49 70.92 -46.79 -18.12
CA ILE A 49 70.26 -46.56 -16.83
C ILE A 49 70.32 -45.08 -16.46
N ASN A 50 71.46 -44.43 -16.67
CA ASN A 50 71.62 -43.02 -16.32
C ASN A 50 70.79 -42.10 -17.24
N THR A 51 70.65 -42.44 -18.53
CA THR A 51 69.75 -41.71 -19.44
C THR A 51 68.28 -41.89 -19.04
N GLN A 52 67.84 -43.10 -18.74
CA GLN A 52 66.47 -43.37 -18.26
C GLN A 52 66.17 -42.69 -16.92
N LYS A 53 67.14 -42.68 -16.00
CA LYS A 53 67.02 -41.97 -14.73
C LYS A 53 66.81 -40.47 -14.95
N ASN A 54 67.54 -39.87 -15.89
CA ASN A 54 67.41 -38.46 -16.21
C ASN A 54 66.06 -38.12 -16.87
N THR A 55 65.53 -38.98 -17.75
CA THR A 55 64.21 -38.78 -18.37
C THR A 55 63.09 -38.90 -17.35
N VAL A 56 63.12 -39.94 -16.50
CA VAL A 56 62.15 -40.11 -15.40
C VAL A 56 62.21 -38.94 -14.42
N SER A 57 63.41 -38.51 -14.02
CA SER A 57 63.60 -37.34 -13.15
C SER A 57 63.02 -36.07 -13.77
N SER A 58 63.25 -35.85 -15.08
CA SER A 58 62.70 -34.71 -15.81
C SER A 58 61.17 -34.76 -15.88
N LEU A 59 60.56 -35.92 -16.15
CA LEU A 59 59.10 -36.08 -16.17
C LEU A 59 58.48 -35.80 -14.80
N VAL A 60 59.09 -36.30 -13.72
CA VAL A 60 58.64 -36.04 -12.35
C VAL A 60 58.74 -34.54 -12.03
N ALA A 61 59.81 -33.85 -12.44
CA ALA A 61 59.93 -32.42 -12.25
C ALA A 61 58.81 -31.63 -12.95
N VAL A 62 58.43 -32.04 -14.18
CA VAL A 62 57.30 -31.43 -14.90
C VAL A 62 55.97 -31.71 -14.19
N MET A 63 55.75 -32.92 -13.65
CA MET A 63 54.56 -33.24 -12.86
C MET A 63 54.44 -32.36 -11.61
N ILE A 64 55.55 -32.14 -10.88
CA ILE A 64 55.57 -31.26 -9.71
C ILE A 64 55.20 -29.83 -10.09
N GLU A 65 55.68 -29.35 -11.24
CA GLU A 65 55.33 -28.00 -11.69
C GLU A 65 53.84 -27.88 -12.08
N LYS A 66 53.29 -28.92 -12.71
CA LYS A 66 51.86 -28.99 -13.01
C LYS A 66 50.99 -29.08 -11.76
N ASP A 67 51.45 -29.76 -10.72
CA ASP A 67 50.76 -29.81 -9.43
C ASP A 67 50.72 -28.43 -8.75
N LYS A 68 51.83 -27.68 -8.77
CA LYS A 68 51.84 -26.29 -8.30
C LYS A 68 50.90 -25.40 -9.10
N GLU A 69 50.90 -25.53 -10.43
CA GLU A 69 49.99 -24.79 -11.32
C GLU A 69 48.53 -25.08 -10.96
N LEU A 70 48.18 -26.36 -10.76
CA LEU A 70 46.86 -26.79 -10.34
C LEU A 70 46.48 -26.20 -8.97
N HIS A 71 47.38 -26.22 -8.00
CA HIS A 71 47.15 -25.67 -6.67
C HIS A 71 46.90 -24.15 -6.70
N LEU A 72 47.61 -23.41 -7.55
CA LEU A 72 47.36 -21.99 -7.76
C LEU A 72 45.98 -21.73 -8.38
N LEU A 73 45.61 -22.50 -9.41
CA LEU A 73 44.28 -22.39 -10.02
C LEU A 73 43.15 -22.74 -9.04
N LEU A 74 43.39 -23.70 -8.13
CA LEU A 74 42.43 -24.04 -7.09
C LEU A 74 42.23 -22.89 -6.10
N LYS A 75 43.31 -22.23 -5.66
CA LYS A 75 43.22 -21.03 -4.81
C LYS A 75 42.46 -19.90 -5.49
N GLU A 76 42.74 -19.66 -6.77
CA GLU A 76 42.02 -18.66 -7.59
C GLU A 76 40.51 -19.01 -7.67
N LEU A 77 40.17 -20.29 -7.82
CA LEU A 77 38.79 -20.76 -7.86
C LEU A 77 38.04 -20.49 -6.55
N VAL A 78 38.67 -20.72 -5.40
CA VAL A 78 38.09 -20.45 -4.07
C VAL A 78 37.77 -18.95 -3.92
N VAL A 79 38.72 -18.08 -4.24
CA VAL A 79 38.53 -16.62 -4.21
C VAL A 79 37.38 -16.20 -5.14
N HIS A 80 37.30 -16.78 -6.34
CA HIS A 80 36.19 -16.54 -7.23
C HIS A 80 34.84 -17.00 -6.69
N GLN A 81 34.80 -18.10 -5.93
CA GLN A 81 33.60 -18.60 -5.29
C GLN A 81 33.13 -17.65 -4.17
N GLU A 82 34.04 -17.10 -3.38
CA GLU A 82 33.74 -16.07 -2.38
C GLU A 82 33.15 -14.83 -3.03
N PHE A 83 33.77 -14.32 -4.09
CA PHE A 83 33.22 -13.18 -4.85
C PHE A 83 31.83 -13.48 -5.41
N GLN A 84 31.59 -14.70 -5.87
CA GLN A 84 30.28 -15.10 -6.39
C GLN A 84 29.24 -15.20 -5.29
N SER A 85 29.61 -15.65 -4.09
CA SER A 85 28.77 -15.59 -2.90
C SER A 85 28.40 -14.14 -2.58
N LYS A 86 29.38 -13.23 -2.56
CA LYS A 86 29.18 -11.80 -2.31
C LYS A 86 28.31 -11.13 -3.38
N ILE A 87 28.46 -11.50 -4.65
CA ILE A 87 27.58 -11.01 -5.72
C ILE A 87 26.14 -11.47 -5.49
N ARG A 88 25.91 -12.71 -5.05
CA ARG A 88 24.56 -13.22 -4.75
C ARG A 88 23.95 -12.49 -3.56
N SER A 89 24.71 -12.22 -2.49
CA SER A 89 24.19 -11.48 -1.33
C SER A 89 23.82 -10.05 -1.72
N VAL A 90 24.66 -9.35 -2.48
CA VAL A 90 24.35 -8.01 -2.99
C VAL A 90 23.12 -8.02 -3.89
N ARG A 91 22.95 -9.02 -4.77
CA ARG A 91 21.74 -9.15 -5.59
C ARG A 91 20.47 -9.33 -4.77
N ARG A 92 20.52 -10.14 -3.71
CA ARG A 92 19.37 -10.30 -2.78
C ARG A 92 19.01 -8.98 -2.12
N LEU A 93 20.01 -8.23 -1.65
CA LEU A 93 19.79 -6.91 -1.04
C LEU A 93 19.18 -5.91 -2.04
N VAL A 94 19.65 -5.90 -3.28
CA VAL A 94 19.06 -5.06 -4.34
C VAL A 94 17.61 -5.43 -4.61
N GLU A 95 17.29 -6.72 -4.69
CA GLU A 95 15.92 -7.19 -4.90
C GLU A 95 14.99 -6.79 -3.73
N GLU A 96 15.46 -6.94 -2.50
CA GLU A 96 14.73 -6.51 -1.31
C GLU A 96 14.45 -5.00 -1.34
N LYS A 97 15.46 -4.18 -1.66
CA LYS A 97 15.31 -2.72 -1.75
C LYS A 97 14.39 -2.31 -2.90
N ASN A 98 14.44 -3.00 -4.03
CA ASN A 98 13.52 -2.78 -5.14
C ASN A 98 12.09 -3.13 -4.77
N SER A 99 11.87 -4.23 -4.02
CA SER A 99 10.56 -4.58 -3.49
C SER A 99 10.04 -3.51 -2.52
N GLN A 100 10.88 -3.03 -1.60
CA GLN A 100 10.53 -1.93 -0.68
C GLN A 100 10.16 -0.64 -1.45
N LEU A 101 10.93 -0.29 -2.49
CA LEU A 101 10.66 0.87 -3.34
C LEU A 101 9.35 0.72 -4.11
N SER A 102 9.09 -0.47 -4.68
CA SER A 102 7.85 -0.76 -5.38
C SER A 102 6.64 -0.64 -4.44
N ASN A 103 6.72 -1.20 -3.23
CA ASN A 103 5.68 -1.05 -2.22
C ASN A 103 5.45 0.43 -1.89
N LEU A 104 6.51 1.19 -1.64
CA LEU A 104 6.38 2.63 -1.36
C LEU A 104 5.73 3.39 -2.52
N SER A 105 6.12 3.09 -3.77
CA SER A 105 5.49 3.67 -4.96
C SER A 105 3.99 3.37 -5.01
N THR A 106 3.59 2.12 -4.78
CA THR A 106 2.17 1.74 -4.79
C THR A 106 1.38 2.42 -3.67
N THR A 107 1.97 2.56 -2.47
CA THR A 107 1.33 3.31 -1.37
C THR A 107 1.18 4.79 -1.69
N LEU A 108 2.16 5.39 -2.37
CA LEU A 108 2.12 6.79 -2.76
C LEU A 108 1.05 7.04 -3.84
N GLU A 109 0.94 6.14 -4.82
CA GLU A 109 -0.11 6.18 -5.83
C GLU A 109 -1.51 6.06 -5.21
N HIS A 110 -1.66 5.17 -4.22
CA HIS A 110 -2.91 5.02 -3.49
C HIS A 110 -3.28 6.29 -2.70
N ILE A 111 -2.34 6.84 -1.92
CA ILE A 111 -2.54 8.09 -1.18
C ILE A 111 -2.86 9.25 -2.12
N HIS A 112 -2.19 9.33 -3.28
CA HIS A 112 -2.46 10.35 -4.29
C HIS A 112 -3.88 10.22 -4.85
N SER A 113 -4.33 8.99 -5.14
CA SER A 113 -5.70 8.72 -5.57
C SER A 113 -6.72 9.14 -4.51
N ASP A 114 -6.49 8.78 -3.24
CA ASP A 114 -7.38 9.12 -2.12
C ASP A 114 -7.45 10.63 -1.86
N LEU A 115 -6.33 11.33 -2.03
CA LEU A 115 -6.30 12.79 -1.92
C LEU A 115 -7.06 13.44 -3.08
N LEU A 116 -6.94 12.91 -4.29
CA LEU A 116 -7.64 13.43 -5.46
C LEU A 116 -9.16 13.25 -5.34
N THR A 117 -9.62 12.09 -4.87
CA THR A 117 -11.05 11.85 -4.61
C THR A 117 -11.58 12.76 -3.49
N SER A 118 -10.86 12.86 -2.38
CA SER A 118 -11.21 13.78 -1.27
C SER A 118 -11.23 15.25 -1.71
N LEU A 119 -10.28 15.68 -2.56
CA LEU A 119 -10.25 17.03 -3.12
C LEU A 119 -11.46 17.28 -4.03
N HIS A 120 -11.85 16.29 -4.83
CA HIS A 120 -13.02 16.39 -5.69
C HIS A 120 -14.32 16.51 -4.87
N ASP A 121 -14.46 15.71 -3.81
CA ASP A 121 -15.63 15.73 -2.92
C ASP A 121 -15.71 17.05 -2.13
N THR A 122 -14.57 17.56 -1.64
CA THR A 122 -14.50 18.87 -0.98
C THR A 122 -14.77 20.03 -1.96
N SER A 123 -14.32 19.94 -3.21
CA SER A 123 -14.63 20.93 -4.25
C SER A 123 -16.12 20.99 -4.57
N GLN A 124 -16.79 19.83 -4.65
CA GLN A 124 -18.24 19.80 -4.86
C GLN A 124 -19.01 20.36 -3.66
N THR A 125 -18.63 19.97 -2.44
CA THR A 125 -19.29 20.45 -1.22
C THR A 125 -19.09 21.95 -1.00
N THR A 126 -17.90 22.49 -1.27
CA THR A 126 -17.63 23.93 -1.19
C THR A 126 -18.40 24.74 -2.24
N LYS A 127 -18.51 24.25 -3.49
CA LYS A 127 -19.39 24.86 -4.51
C LYS A 127 -20.86 24.82 -4.07
N ALA A 128 -21.30 23.71 -3.51
CA ALA A 128 -22.65 23.57 -2.96
C ALA A 128 -22.88 24.47 -1.73
N MET A 129 -21.85 24.75 -0.93
CA MET A 129 -21.92 25.70 0.20
C MET A 129 -21.96 27.15 -0.26
N ASN A 130 -21.13 27.54 -1.24
CA ASN A 130 -21.07 28.91 -1.76
C ASN A 130 -22.34 29.32 -2.52
N THR A 131 -23.11 28.34 -3.03
CA THR A 131 -24.41 28.58 -3.66
C THR A 131 -25.57 28.55 -2.65
N ARG A 132 -25.32 28.27 -1.36
CA ARG A 132 -26.35 28.39 -0.33
C ARG A 132 -26.65 29.85 -0.12
N LYS A 133 -27.87 30.23 -0.49
CA LYS A 133 -28.48 31.48 -0.04
C LYS A 133 -28.48 31.46 1.49
N GLU A 134 -28.04 32.54 2.11
CA GLU A 134 -28.16 32.72 3.56
C GLU A 134 -29.64 32.61 3.91
N VAL A 135 -29.99 31.59 4.68
CA VAL A 135 -31.38 31.34 5.08
C VAL A 135 -31.53 31.84 6.51
N ASP A 136 -32.47 32.75 6.72
CA ASP A 136 -32.81 33.20 8.06
C ASP A 136 -33.43 32.03 8.85
N LEU A 137 -32.82 31.73 10.00
CA LEU A 137 -33.26 30.66 10.89
C LEU A 137 -34.66 30.93 11.45
N THR A 138 -35.06 32.20 11.56
CA THR A 138 -36.41 32.57 12.03
C THR A 138 -37.47 32.19 11.00
N ASP A 139 -37.21 32.42 9.71
CA ASP A 139 -38.07 32.00 8.60
C ASP A 139 -38.14 30.47 8.49
N VAL A 140 -37.02 29.77 8.66
CA VAL A 140 -37.02 28.29 8.65
C VAL A 140 -37.85 27.75 9.81
N THR A 141 -37.71 28.33 11.00
CA THR A 141 -38.44 27.87 12.18
C THR A 141 -39.94 28.15 12.04
N SER A 142 -40.31 29.34 11.55
CA SER A 142 -41.71 29.69 11.32
C SER A 142 -42.35 28.84 10.21
N TYR A 143 -41.62 28.58 9.12
CA TYR A 143 -42.05 27.68 8.06
C TYR A 143 -42.17 26.24 8.54
N ALA A 144 -41.19 25.73 9.30
CA ALA A 144 -41.21 24.40 9.90
C ALA A 144 -42.44 24.22 10.80
N HIS A 145 -42.73 25.21 11.65
CA HIS A 145 -43.95 25.20 12.47
C HIS A 145 -45.22 25.20 11.63
N ARG A 146 -45.25 25.97 10.52
CA ARG A 146 -46.39 26.03 9.60
C ARG A 146 -46.66 24.70 8.89
N ILE A 147 -45.61 23.97 8.48
CA ILE A 147 -45.76 22.67 7.81
C ILE A 147 -45.90 21.51 8.79
N SER A 148 -45.44 21.64 10.03
CA SER A 148 -45.53 20.58 11.05
C SER A 148 -46.97 20.09 11.25
N GLY A 149 -47.96 20.96 11.12
CA GLY A 149 -49.38 20.58 11.21
C GLY A 149 -49.86 19.64 10.08
N THR A 150 -49.18 19.62 8.92
CA THR A 150 -49.54 18.78 7.76
C THR A 150 -48.56 17.64 7.51
N THR A 151 -47.31 17.74 7.99
CA THR A 151 -46.23 16.77 7.70
C THR A 151 -45.87 15.86 8.87
N SER A 152 -46.31 16.14 10.10
CA SER A 152 -45.98 15.30 11.26
C SER A 152 -46.80 14.01 11.29
N ALA A 153 -46.15 12.88 11.56
CA ALA A 153 -46.82 11.60 11.76
C ALA A 153 -47.73 11.64 13.02
N PRO A 154 -48.92 11.00 13.00
CA PRO A 154 -49.83 10.96 14.13
C PRO A 154 -49.20 10.47 15.44
N SER A 155 -49.10 11.33 16.47
CA SER A 155 -49.13 10.84 17.85
C SER A 155 -50.56 10.40 18.18
N MET A 156 -50.71 9.26 18.86
CA MET A 156 -52.01 8.58 19.09
C MET A 156 -53.06 9.46 19.79
N ASP A 157 -52.64 10.45 20.59
CA ASP A 157 -53.55 11.27 21.41
C ASP A 157 -54.08 12.55 20.74
N GLN A 158 -53.60 12.93 19.55
CA GLN A 158 -54.00 14.18 18.88
C GLN A 158 -54.73 13.95 17.54
N ALA A 159 -55.74 13.09 17.53
CA ALA A 159 -56.54 12.83 16.33
C ALA A 159 -57.43 14.02 15.91
N ALA A 160 -57.73 14.96 16.81
CA ALA A 160 -58.75 16.00 16.59
C ALA A 160 -58.26 17.30 15.92
N LEU A 161 -56.95 17.51 15.74
CA LEU A 161 -56.37 18.78 15.27
C LEU A 161 -55.67 18.70 13.89
N LYS A 162 -55.80 17.59 13.17
CA LYS A 162 -55.00 17.33 11.96
C LYS A 162 -55.69 17.87 10.71
N SER A 163 -55.06 18.87 10.09
CA SER A 163 -55.35 19.22 8.69
C SER A 163 -54.90 18.08 7.77
N PRO A 164 -55.66 17.75 6.71
CA PRO A 164 -55.31 16.66 5.80
C PRO A 164 -53.98 16.94 5.05
N PRO A 165 -53.26 15.88 4.60
CA PRO A 165 -51.96 16.02 3.93
C PRO A 165 -52.02 16.82 2.62
N TYR A 166 -53.21 16.88 2.02
CA TYR A 166 -53.53 17.73 0.88
C TYR A 166 -54.85 18.44 1.16
N PRO A 167 -55.05 19.68 0.66
CA PRO A 167 -56.32 20.36 0.80
C PRO A 167 -57.44 19.51 0.17
N PRO A 168 -58.59 19.30 0.84
CA PRO A 168 -59.67 18.49 0.32
C PRO A 168 -60.41 19.23 -0.81
N PRO A 169 -61.14 18.51 -1.70
CA PRO A 169 -61.76 19.11 -2.90
C PRO A 169 -62.70 20.29 -2.63
N HIS A 170 -63.39 20.30 -1.48
CA HIS A 170 -64.26 21.42 -1.11
C HIS A 170 -63.46 22.72 -0.87
N VAL A 171 -62.25 22.63 -0.33
CA VAL A 171 -61.35 23.80 -0.15
C VAL A 171 -60.85 24.31 -1.49
N TRP A 172 -60.64 23.42 -2.47
CA TRP A 172 -60.28 23.84 -3.83
C TRP A 172 -61.40 24.67 -4.42
N SER A 173 -62.63 24.17 -4.34
CA SER A 173 -63.81 24.84 -4.86
C SER A 173 -64.11 26.19 -4.19
N ALA A 174 -63.51 26.47 -3.03
CA ALA A 174 -63.56 27.75 -2.32
C ALA A 174 -62.37 28.68 -2.63
N SER A 175 -61.35 28.18 -3.36
CA SER A 175 -60.17 28.95 -3.75
C SER A 175 -60.49 30.03 -4.78
N LEU A 176 -59.68 31.09 -4.79
CA LEU A 176 -59.70 32.17 -5.79
C LEU A 176 -59.33 31.69 -7.20
N LEU A 177 -58.81 30.48 -7.32
CA LEU A 177 -58.58 29.81 -8.61
C LEU A 177 -59.90 29.55 -9.37
N TYR A 178 -61.04 29.41 -8.68
CA TYR A 178 -62.32 29.13 -9.32
C TYR A 178 -63.05 30.43 -9.73
N PRO A 179 -63.55 30.54 -10.98
CA PRO A 179 -64.13 31.78 -11.50
C PRO A 179 -65.30 32.35 -10.68
N LYS A 180 -66.09 31.47 -10.04
CA LYS A 180 -67.23 31.88 -9.21
C LYS A 180 -66.78 32.65 -7.97
N ASN A 181 -65.76 32.16 -7.27
CA ASN A 181 -65.25 32.82 -6.06
C ASN A 181 -64.40 34.04 -6.39
N ARG A 182 -63.69 34.01 -7.51
CA ARG A 182 -62.93 35.17 -7.99
C ARG A 182 -63.83 36.38 -8.20
N LYS A 183 -64.95 36.19 -8.91
CA LYS A 183 -65.95 37.26 -9.11
C LYS A 183 -66.52 37.76 -7.78
N ALA A 184 -66.89 36.85 -6.88
CA ALA A 184 -67.40 37.22 -5.56
C ALA A 184 -66.36 37.98 -4.72
N TYR A 185 -65.08 37.62 -4.80
CA TYR A 185 -63.99 38.32 -4.12
C TYR A 185 -63.75 39.72 -4.72
N GLU A 186 -63.75 39.84 -6.05
CA GLU A 186 -63.61 41.12 -6.75
C GLU A 186 -64.78 42.06 -6.44
N GLU A 187 -66.01 41.56 -6.36
CA GLU A 187 -67.20 42.32 -5.95
C GLU A 187 -67.10 42.76 -4.48
N LYS A 188 -66.66 41.87 -3.58
CA LYS A 188 -66.46 42.20 -2.16
C LYS A 188 -65.37 43.25 -1.95
N MET A 189 -64.25 43.16 -2.68
CA MET A 189 -63.20 44.19 -2.67
C MET A 189 -63.72 45.53 -3.20
N LYS A 190 -64.52 45.53 -4.28
CA LYS A 190 -65.15 46.75 -4.79
C LYS A 190 -66.13 47.35 -3.79
N GLN A 191 -66.90 46.53 -3.07
CA GLN A 191 -67.81 46.97 -2.01
C GLN A 191 -67.04 47.56 -0.83
N SER A 192 -65.98 46.92 -0.34
CA SER A 192 -65.17 47.47 0.75
C SER A 192 -64.51 48.80 0.38
N LEU A 193 -64.04 48.96 -0.86
CA LEU A 193 -63.54 50.25 -1.37
C LEU A 193 -64.64 51.32 -1.49
N THR A 194 -65.90 50.92 -1.64
CA THR A 194 -67.04 51.85 -1.76
C THR A 194 -67.61 52.22 -0.39
N GLU A 195 -67.59 51.30 0.58
CA GLU A 195 -68.00 51.53 1.97
C GLU A 195 -67.00 52.38 2.75
N GLU A 196 -65.69 52.29 2.45
CA GLU A 196 -64.66 53.18 3.01
C GLU A 196 -64.82 54.64 2.54
N LYS A 197 -65.64 54.90 1.51
CA LYS A 197 -65.98 56.25 1.02
C LYS A 197 -67.24 56.85 1.66
N LYS A 198 -67.90 56.13 2.58
CA LYS A 198 -68.99 56.67 3.39
C LYS A 198 -68.42 57.17 4.73
N GLU A 199 -68.27 58.48 4.78
CA GLU A 199 -67.93 59.38 5.89
C GLU A 199 -68.19 58.81 7.31
N PRO A 200 -67.18 58.76 8.20
CA PRO A 200 -67.37 58.34 9.58
C PRO A 200 -68.00 59.46 10.43
N GLU A 201 -69.11 59.15 11.10
CA GLU A 201 -69.60 59.93 12.24
C GLU A 201 -68.54 59.98 13.36
N PRO A 202 -68.45 61.09 14.11
CA PRO A 202 -67.41 61.31 15.12
C PRO A 202 -67.50 60.32 16.29
N PRO A 203 -66.34 59.86 16.83
CA PRO A 203 -66.31 58.84 17.87
C PRO A 203 -66.87 59.34 19.21
N SER A 204 -67.81 58.57 19.75
CA SER A 204 -68.26 58.66 21.14
C SER A 204 -67.12 58.23 22.10
N PRO A 205 -66.84 58.98 23.18
CA PRO A 205 -65.68 58.72 24.02
C PRO A 205 -65.81 57.49 24.93
N ALA A 206 -64.79 56.64 24.81
CA ALA A 206 -64.12 55.87 25.86
C ALA A 206 -64.96 54.99 26.81
N LYS A 207 -64.82 53.67 26.63
CA LYS A 207 -64.61 52.75 27.76
C LYS A 207 -63.32 51.96 27.52
N PHE A 208 -62.24 52.49 28.09
CA PHE A 208 -61.00 51.76 28.32
C PHE A 208 -61.31 50.61 29.28
N VAL A 209 -61.32 49.37 28.79
CA VAL A 209 -61.24 48.20 29.65
C VAL A 209 -59.85 47.63 29.45
N ALA A 210 -58.99 47.85 30.44
CA ALA A 210 -57.65 47.29 30.48
C ALA A 210 -57.74 45.76 30.44
N SER A 211 -57.42 45.17 29.29
CA SER A 211 -57.23 43.73 29.18
C SER A 211 -55.75 43.44 29.40
N THR A 212 -55.42 43.07 30.63
CA THR A 212 -54.11 42.56 31.01
C THR A 212 -53.90 41.21 30.33
N ALA A 213 -53.17 41.19 29.21
CA ALA A 213 -52.64 39.97 28.63
C ALA A 213 -51.42 39.51 29.45
N THR A 214 -51.66 38.56 30.35
CA THR A 214 -50.61 37.79 31.04
C THR A 214 -49.87 36.95 30.00
N ILE A 215 -48.63 37.34 29.69
CA ILE A 215 -47.69 36.54 28.90
C ILE A 215 -47.15 35.44 29.81
N PRO A 216 -47.35 34.14 29.53
CA PRO A 216 -46.66 33.09 30.27
C PRO A 216 -45.18 33.12 29.93
N GLN A 217 -44.33 33.25 30.96
CA GLN A 217 -42.90 33.07 30.84
C GLN A 217 -42.60 31.64 30.42
N VAL A 218 -42.03 31.47 29.22
CA VAL A 218 -41.46 30.19 28.79
C VAL A 218 -40.09 30.07 29.45
N ALA A 219 -39.97 29.07 30.33
CA ALA A 219 -38.72 28.71 30.98
C ALA A 219 -37.69 28.27 29.93
N TYR A 220 -36.54 28.95 29.89
CA TYR A 220 -35.38 28.51 29.13
C TYR A 220 -34.80 27.25 29.78
N HIS A 221 -35.07 26.08 29.22
CA HIS A 221 -34.30 24.88 29.54
C HIS A 221 -32.91 25.00 28.88
N ALA A 222 -31.88 24.94 29.73
CA ALA A 222 -30.48 24.99 29.35
C ALA A 222 -30.13 23.90 28.33
N ALA A 223 -29.39 24.29 27.29
CA ALA A 223 -28.86 23.38 26.28
C ALA A 223 -27.89 22.37 26.94
N PRO A 224 -27.92 21.08 26.55
CA PRO A 224 -26.95 20.11 27.02
C PRO A 224 -25.56 20.47 26.48
N GLN A 225 -24.62 20.70 27.40
CA GLN A 225 -23.20 20.82 27.09
C GLN A 225 -22.72 19.53 26.42
N ARG A 226 -22.40 19.61 25.13
CA ARG A 226 -21.63 18.56 24.45
C ARG A 226 -20.20 18.61 24.97
N GLN A 227 -19.83 17.62 25.77
CA GLN A 227 -18.43 17.34 26.09
C GLN A 227 -17.68 17.04 24.79
N ALA A 228 -16.65 17.85 24.51
CA ALA A 228 -15.68 17.54 23.47
C ALA A 228 -14.90 16.29 23.89
N GLN A 229 -15.20 15.15 23.28
CA GLN A 229 -14.34 13.98 23.36
C GLN A 229 -13.05 14.29 22.60
N GLN A 230 -12.01 14.64 23.34
CA GLN A 230 -10.64 14.64 22.84
C GLN A 230 -10.23 13.19 22.59
N ILE A 231 -10.35 12.74 21.35
CA ILE A 231 -9.71 11.50 20.91
C ILE A 231 -8.25 11.88 20.59
N ALA A 232 -7.42 11.86 21.62
CA ALA A 232 -5.97 11.85 21.46
C ALA A 232 -5.55 10.42 21.12
N ALA A 233 -5.55 10.09 19.82
CA ALA A 233 -4.81 8.93 19.35
C ALA A 233 -3.36 9.37 19.10
N PRO A 234 -2.36 8.79 19.79
CA PRO A 234 -0.98 8.95 19.37
C PRO A 234 -0.83 8.26 18.01
N ILE A 235 -0.54 9.05 16.98
CA ILE A 235 -0.06 8.54 15.70
C ILE A 235 1.37 8.04 15.98
N GLU A 236 1.52 6.74 16.20
CA GLU A 236 2.83 6.07 16.14
C GLU A 236 3.28 6.02 14.67
N LEU A 237 3.72 7.18 14.17
CA LEU A 237 4.46 7.28 12.93
C LEU A 237 5.90 6.91 13.27
N PHE A 238 6.39 5.79 12.70
CA PHE A 238 7.74 5.23 12.85
C PHE A 238 7.97 4.33 14.07
N GLY A 239 7.26 3.20 14.12
CA GLY A 239 7.71 1.98 14.80
C GLY A 239 8.91 1.37 14.07
N LEU A 240 10.10 1.95 14.24
CA LEU A 240 11.38 1.29 14.00
C LEU A 240 11.61 0.27 15.11
N ASN A 241 10.93 -0.88 15.03
CA ASN A 241 11.33 -2.04 15.81
C ASN A 241 12.54 -2.68 15.11
N ASP A 242 13.71 -2.28 15.60
CA ASP A 242 14.96 -3.02 15.48
C ASP A 242 14.77 -4.39 16.16
N ALA A 243 14.34 -5.37 15.38
CA ALA A 243 14.39 -6.77 15.77
C ALA A 243 15.66 -7.37 15.18
N SER A 244 16.78 -7.11 15.86
CA SER A 244 17.98 -7.93 15.79
C SER A 244 17.64 -9.34 16.27
N SER A 245 17.20 -10.19 15.36
CA SER A 245 17.12 -11.63 15.59
C SER A 245 18.37 -12.27 15.02
N ASP A 246 19.44 -12.24 15.81
CA ASP A 246 20.49 -13.25 15.74
C ASP A 246 19.83 -14.63 15.81
N SER A 247 19.86 -15.34 14.69
CA SER A 247 19.62 -16.76 14.66
C SER A 247 20.82 -17.41 14.00
N GLU A 248 21.84 -17.61 14.83
CA GLU A 248 22.84 -18.66 14.63
C GLU A 248 22.08 -19.99 14.64
N SER A 249 21.83 -20.54 13.46
CA SER A 249 21.50 -21.96 13.31
C SER A 249 22.62 -22.62 12.53
N ASP A 250 23.68 -22.94 13.27
CA ASP A 250 24.58 -24.03 12.94
C ASP A 250 23.74 -25.31 12.87
N SER A 251 23.72 -25.93 11.70
CA SER A 251 23.21 -27.28 11.54
C SER A 251 24.15 -27.97 10.57
N ASP A 252 25.26 -28.42 11.14
CA ASP A 252 26.02 -29.56 10.68
C ASP A 252 25.05 -30.75 10.54
N SER A 253 24.77 -31.13 9.31
CA SER A 253 24.15 -32.41 9.02
C SER A 253 25.06 -33.14 8.05
N ASP A 254 26.08 -33.76 8.65
CA ASP A 254 26.74 -34.93 8.07
C ASP A 254 25.67 -35.97 7.74
N SER A 255 25.64 -36.39 6.49
CA SER A 255 24.93 -37.59 6.08
C SER A 255 25.86 -38.33 5.13
N GLU A 256 26.78 -39.07 5.76
CA GLU A 256 27.27 -40.34 5.22
C GLU A 256 26.07 -41.27 5.03
N SER A 257 25.91 -41.81 3.82
CA SER A 257 25.16 -43.03 3.58
C SER A 257 25.67 -43.67 2.28
N ASP A 258 26.34 -44.80 2.47
CA ASP A 258 26.65 -45.94 1.59
C ASP A 258 26.48 -45.81 0.07
#